data_AF-A0A949TAW6-F1
#
_entry.id   AF-A0A949TAW6-F1
#
_cell.length_a   1.000
_cell.length_b   1.000
_cell.length_c   1.000
_cell.angle_alpha   90.00
_cell.angle_beta   90.00
_cell.angle_gamma   90.00
#
_symmetry.space_group_name_H-M   'P 1'
#
loop_
_entity.id
_entity.type
_entity.pdbx_description
1 polymer ?
#
loop_
_entity_poly.entity_id
_entity_poly.type
_entity_poly.pdbx_seq_one_letter_code
_entity_poly.pdbx_strand_id
1 'polypeptide(L)'
;MAELIGSESPENITGTPENDQIKGLSGEDTIFGLDGDDTLIGDDGPGFNVGQSGQNDSIEGGKGNDSLFGSGGDDLLVGGADNDNLDGASGNDTLIGGPGNDTLFGGEGFGSSGNNVLFGGSGDDSIATGFITDSFAFGGDGNDTLTGSDTGSDTLIGGNGDDSINGNNGRSFGSNTLLIGQDGDDTINGGSFSSNNIFGGRGNDSLSGGVVNDLIVGGIGNDTIDSTAGGNDTLTGSSGADEFIGINTITDFEPGIDKLILERRGSIYKEFALTEDGLEADEFSIVDDDASVGSSNGFIAYSLETGNLFYNQNGAEEGLGSGNQLGTLQGIPSLTNTDFAVRDTASF
;
A
#
# COMPACT_ATOMS: atom_id res chain seq x y z
N MET A 1 -5.14 3.90 42.50
CA MET A 1 -3.90 4.66 42.27
C MET A 1 -2.92 4.36 43.37
N ALA A 2 -2.31 3.17 43.27
CA ALA A 2 -1.04 2.93 43.92
C ALA A 2 0.08 3.52 43.05
N GLU A 3 1.19 3.86 43.67
CA GLU A 3 2.42 4.28 42.99
C GLU A 3 3.50 3.26 43.35
N LEU A 4 4.06 2.60 42.35
CA LEU A 4 5.13 1.61 42.48
C LEU A 4 6.36 2.12 41.73
N ILE A 5 7.52 2.03 42.37
CA ILE A 5 8.80 2.46 41.80
C ILE A 5 9.78 1.31 42.01
N GLY A 6 10.37 0.83 40.92
CA GLY A 6 11.45 -0.15 40.90
C GLY A 6 12.79 0.43 41.35
N SER A 7 13.87 -0.19 40.91
CA SER A 7 15.24 0.22 41.18
C SER A 7 16.07 0.16 39.89
N GLU A 8 17.36 0.50 39.97
CA GLU A 8 18.27 0.43 38.81
C GLU A 8 18.72 -1.01 38.48
N SER A 9 17.98 -2.03 38.90
CA SER A 9 18.33 -3.45 38.73
C SER A 9 17.13 -4.20 38.15
N PRO A 10 17.35 -5.24 37.32
CA PRO A 10 16.25 -6.00 36.72
C PRO A 10 15.25 -6.53 37.76
N GLU A 11 13.98 -6.17 37.59
CA GLU A 11 12.88 -6.50 38.49
C GLU A 11 11.65 -7.08 37.79
N ASN A 12 10.81 -7.75 38.58
CA ASN A 12 9.45 -8.05 38.19
C ASN A 12 8.54 -7.20 39.08
N ILE A 13 7.87 -6.22 38.49
CA ILE A 13 6.98 -5.30 39.20
C ILE A 13 5.56 -5.68 38.83
N THR A 14 4.70 -5.86 39.83
CA THR A 14 3.30 -6.20 39.63
C THR A 14 2.45 -5.22 40.42
N GLY A 15 1.53 -4.57 39.71
CA GLY A 15 0.51 -3.69 40.26
C GLY A 15 -0.56 -4.44 41.03
N THR A 16 -1.66 -3.75 41.19
CA THR A 16 -2.90 -4.14 41.85
C THR A 16 -4.01 -4.20 40.81
N PRO A 17 -5.19 -4.77 41.11
CA PRO A 17 -6.34 -4.70 40.22
C PRO A 17 -6.99 -3.30 40.11
N GLU A 18 -6.33 -2.25 40.59
CA GLU A 18 -6.78 -0.88 40.53
C GLU A 18 -5.80 -0.07 39.70
N ASN A 19 -6.26 1.04 39.11
CA ASN A 19 -5.39 1.95 38.34
C ASN A 19 -4.08 2.25 39.09
N ASP A 20 -2.94 2.03 38.46
CA ASP A 20 -1.62 2.15 39.03
C ASP A 20 -0.71 3.07 38.23
N GLN A 21 0.28 3.61 38.93
CA GLN A 21 1.43 4.27 38.30
C GLN A 21 2.68 3.47 38.65
N ILE A 22 3.29 2.86 37.65
CA ILE A 22 4.45 1.99 37.83
C ILE A 22 5.63 2.53 37.02
N LYS A 23 6.80 2.62 37.66
CA LYS A 23 8.06 3.05 37.04
C LYS A 23 9.14 1.99 37.28
N GLY A 24 9.73 1.47 36.21
CA GLY A 24 10.85 0.53 36.25
C GLY A 24 12.13 1.16 36.80
N LEU A 25 12.49 2.32 36.23
CA LEU A 25 13.85 2.88 36.31
C LEU A 25 14.82 2.04 35.43
N SER A 26 16.13 2.23 35.59
CA SER A 26 17.09 1.51 34.75
C SER A 26 17.06 -0.01 35.01
N GLY A 27 17.33 -0.80 33.99
CA GLY A 27 17.39 -2.25 34.11
C GLY A 27 16.35 -2.93 33.21
N GLU A 28 16.53 -4.22 32.98
CA GLU A 28 15.59 -5.01 32.19
C GLU A 28 14.41 -5.40 33.09
N ASP A 29 13.39 -4.55 33.14
CA ASP A 29 12.24 -4.72 34.03
C ASP A 29 11.05 -5.33 33.32
N THR A 30 10.40 -6.29 33.98
CA THR A 30 9.09 -6.79 33.56
C THR A 30 8.02 -6.15 34.44
N ILE A 31 7.11 -5.38 33.84
CA ILE A 31 6.05 -4.65 34.55
C ILE A 31 4.67 -5.16 34.14
N PHE A 32 3.85 -5.54 35.14
CA PHE A 32 2.46 -5.91 34.95
C PHE A 32 1.54 -4.95 35.70
N GLY A 33 0.69 -4.21 34.97
CA GLY A 33 -0.37 -3.37 35.55
C GLY A 33 -1.47 -4.18 36.26
N LEU A 34 -1.93 -5.25 35.60
CA LEU A 34 -3.07 -6.11 35.96
C LEU A 34 -4.41 -5.56 35.43
N ASP A 35 -5.38 -5.35 36.32
CA ASP A 35 -6.64 -4.70 35.98
C ASP A 35 -6.54 -3.23 36.40
N GLY A 36 -7.32 -2.34 35.80
CA GLY A 36 -7.26 -0.89 36.01
C GLY A 36 -6.78 -0.17 34.76
N ASP A 37 -7.05 1.14 34.68
CA ASP A 37 -6.41 1.98 33.67
C ASP A 37 -5.04 2.40 34.23
N ASP A 38 -3.97 1.81 33.72
CA ASP A 38 -2.64 1.91 34.29
C ASP A 38 -1.73 2.88 33.52
N THR A 39 -0.72 3.39 34.22
CA THR A 39 0.39 4.14 33.61
C THR A 39 1.69 3.42 33.94
N LEU A 40 2.32 2.85 32.92
CA LEU A 40 3.50 2.00 33.04
C LEU A 40 4.65 2.64 32.28
N ILE A 41 5.78 2.84 32.96
CA ILE A 41 6.98 3.46 32.41
C ILE A 41 8.15 2.51 32.66
N GLY A 42 8.86 2.11 31.60
CA GLY A 42 10.10 1.32 31.65
C GLY A 42 11.29 2.16 32.13
N ASP A 43 12.14 2.58 31.17
CA ASP A 43 13.35 3.43 31.19
C ASP A 43 14.46 2.79 30.32
N ASP A 44 15.73 2.67 30.76
CA ASP A 44 16.93 2.46 29.90
C ASP A 44 17.31 0.98 29.63
N GLY A 45 16.42 -0.01 29.82
CA GLY A 45 16.78 -1.43 29.71
C GLY A 45 15.80 -2.29 28.89
N PRO A 46 16.29 -3.18 28.00
CA PRO A 46 15.43 -3.98 27.13
C PRO A 46 14.68 -5.05 27.93
N GLY A 47 13.36 -4.97 28.01
CA GLY A 47 12.63 -6.02 28.71
C GLY A 47 11.20 -5.75 29.13
N PHE A 48 10.52 -4.75 28.58
CA PHE A 48 9.13 -4.52 28.96
C PHE A 48 8.23 -5.67 28.45
N ASN A 49 7.26 -6.14 29.25
CA ASN A 49 6.18 -7.03 28.81
C ASN A 49 4.97 -6.75 29.72
N VAL A 50 4.04 -5.94 29.24
CA VAL A 50 2.75 -5.72 29.91
C VAL A 50 1.79 -6.83 29.52
N GLY A 51 0.85 -7.18 30.38
CA GLY A 51 -0.21 -8.09 29.99
C GLY A 51 -1.18 -8.38 31.12
N GLN A 52 -2.35 -7.76 31.05
CA GLN A 52 -3.66 -8.38 31.29
C GLN A 52 -4.82 -7.43 30.92
N SER A 53 -6.04 -7.95 30.93
CA SER A 53 -7.12 -7.65 29.98
C SER A 53 -8.00 -6.43 30.27
N GLY A 54 -8.31 -5.64 29.24
CA GLY A 54 -9.64 -5.02 29.02
C GLY A 54 -9.84 -3.57 29.52
N GLN A 55 -8.77 -2.82 29.77
CA GLN A 55 -8.76 -1.45 30.30
C GLN A 55 -7.87 -0.54 29.44
N ASN A 56 -7.92 0.77 29.67
CA ASN A 56 -7.21 1.72 28.83
C ASN A 56 -5.87 2.09 29.46
N ASP A 57 -4.78 1.52 28.96
CA ASP A 57 -3.45 1.68 29.52
C ASP A 57 -2.61 2.70 28.78
N SER A 58 -1.68 3.33 29.50
CA SER A 58 -0.62 4.19 28.95
C SER A 58 0.73 3.56 29.26
N ILE A 59 1.44 3.15 28.22
CA ILE A 59 2.68 2.39 28.31
C ILE A 59 3.80 3.12 27.58
N GLU A 60 4.93 3.34 28.25
CA GLU A 60 6.15 3.94 27.68
C GLU A 60 7.36 3.02 27.95
N GLY A 61 8.04 2.57 26.90
CA GLY A 61 9.22 1.68 26.98
C GLY A 61 10.47 2.44 27.44
N GLY A 62 10.89 3.44 26.66
CA GLY A 62 11.99 4.33 27.03
C GLY A 62 13.17 4.19 26.08
N LYS A 63 14.32 3.70 26.57
CA LYS A 63 15.46 3.37 25.70
C LYS A 63 15.72 1.88 25.73
N GLY A 64 16.19 1.36 24.60
CA GLY A 64 16.49 -0.05 24.44
C GLY A 64 15.30 -0.76 23.80
N ASN A 65 15.52 -2.00 23.41
CA ASN A 65 14.52 -2.75 22.65
C ASN A 65 13.41 -3.26 23.58
N ASP A 66 12.22 -2.69 23.50
CA ASP A 66 11.09 -2.97 24.36
C ASP A 66 10.01 -3.83 23.71
N SER A 67 9.15 -4.44 24.54
CA SER A 67 7.98 -5.20 24.09
C SER A 67 6.73 -4.75 24.84
N LEU A 68 5.89 -3.96 24.18
CA LEU A 68 4.72 -3.33 24.80
C LEU A 68 3.46 -4.06 24.32
N PHE A 69 2.57 -4.41 25.25
CA PHE A 69 1.29 -5.06 24.93
C PHE A 69 0.14 -4.35 25.65
N GLY A 70 -0.79 -3.76 24.90
CA GLY A 70 -1.98 -3.08 25.45
C GLY A 70 -3.03 -4.05 26.00
N SER A 71 -3.07 -5.27 25.47
CA SER A 71 -4.05 -6.31 25.80
C SER A 71 -5.46 -5.97 25.32
N GLY A 72 -6.15 -5.03 25.90
CA GLY A 72 -7.38 -4.57 25.29
C GLY A 72 -8.07 -3.53 26.12
N GLY A 73 -8.99 -2.80 25.50
CA GLY A 73 -9.25 -1.42 25.89
C GLY A 73 -8.62 -0.51 24.84
N ASP A 74 -8.77 0.80 24.99
CA ASP A 74 -8.17 1.77 24.07
C ASP A 74 -6.82 2.22 24.66
N ASP A 75 -5.72 1.69 24.14
CA ASP A 75 -4.39 1.81 24.74
C ASP A 75 -3.50 2.86 24.04
N LEU A 76 -2.55 3.43 24.78
CA LEU A 76 -1.44 4.24 24.25
C LEU A 76 -0.12 3.53 24.53
N LEU A 77 0.57 3.10 23.49
CA LEU A 77 1.89 2.47 23.57
C LEU A 77 2.94 3.35 22.89
N VAL A 78 4.01 3.66 23.60
CA VAL A 78 5.15 4.44 23.11
C VAL A 78 6.42 3.62 23.32
N GLY A 79 7.04 3.14 22.23
CA GLY A 79 8.28 2.35 22.27
C GLY A 79 9.41 3.17 22.86
N GLY A 80 9.78 4.24 22.17
CA GLY A 80 10.85 5.13 22.59
C GLY A 80 12.01 5.06 21.60
N ALA A 81 13.21 4.78 22.08
CA ALA A 81 14.41 4.70 21.24
C ALA A 81 14.95 3.28 21.17
N ASP A 82 15.58 2.96 20.04
CA ASP A 82 16.00 1.61 19.65
C ASP A 82 14.80 0.79 19.13
N ASN A 83 14.97 -0.52 18.92
CA ASN A 83 14.01 -1.29 18.12
C ASN A 83 12.93 -1.93 19.01
N ASP A 84 11.70 -1.46 18.90
CA ASP A 84 10.60 -1.83 19.77
C ASP A 84 9.57 -2.73 19.08
N ASN A 85 8.85 -3.52 19.90
CA ASN A 85 7.72 -4.32 19.45
C ASN A 85 6.45 -3.94 20.21
N LEU A 86 5.47 -3.37 19.52
CA LEU A 86 4.23 -2.88 20.11
C LEU A 86 3.04 -3.69 19.58
N ASP A 87 2.18 -4.15 20.48
CA ASP A 87 0.92 -4.84 20.14
C ASP A 87 -0.25 -4.22 20.93
N GLY A 88 -1.15 -3.54 20.23
CA GLY A 88 -2.37 -2.95 20.82
C GLY A 88 -3.41 -4.00 21.22
N ALA A 89 -3.39 -5.17 20.56
CA ALA A 89 -4.37 -6.22 20.75
C ALA A 89 -5.83 -5.77 20.48
N SER A 90 -6.70 -5.60 21.49
CA SER A 90 -8.12 -5.34 21.23
C SER A 90 -8.62 -3.98 21.72
N GLY A 91 -8.84 -3.06 20.81
CA GLY A 91 -9.51 -1.79 21.05
C GLY A 91 -9.01 -0.76 20.07
N ASN A 92 -9.32 0.52 20.29
CA ASN A 92 -8.81 1.59 19.42
C ASN A 92 -7.48 2.08 19.99
N ASP A 93 -6.40 1.50 19.50
CA ASP A 93 -5.08 1.70 20.08
C ASP A 93 -4.30 2.78 19.33
N THR A 94 -3.45 3.49 20.08
CA THR A 94 -2.43 4.38 19.52
C THR A 94 -1.05 3.82 19.80
N LEU A 95 -0.32 3.46 18.76
CA LEU A 95 1.03 2.92 18.85
C LEU A 95 2.01 3.91 18.22
N ILE A 96 3.10 4.20 18.93
CA ILE A 96 4.18 5.09 18.49
C ILE A 96 5.49 4.34 18.70
N GLY A 97 6.20 3.98 17.63
CA GLY A 97 7.51 3.33 17.68
C GLY A 97 8.56 4.30 18.23
N GLY A 98 8.90 5.31 17.42
CA GLY A 98 9.91 6.32 17.75
C GLY A 98 11.15 6.16 16.87
N PRO A 99 12.35 6.50 17.36
CA PRO A 99 13.57 6.20 16.61
C PRO A 99 14.02 4.75 16.79
N GLY A 100 14.11 4.01 15.69
CA GLY A 100 14.43 2.59 15.71
C GLY A 100 13.81 1.90 14.51
N ASN A 101 14.13 0.63 14.32
CA ASN A 101 13.38 -0.20 13.39
C ASN A 101 12.32 -0.95 14.20
N ASP A 102 11.12 -0.39 14.24
CA ASP A 102 10.06 -0.82 15.12
C ASP A 102 9.09 -1.77 14.44
N THR A 103 8.42 -2.60 15.24
CA THR A 103 7.34 -3.47 14.77
C THR A 103 6.06 -3.12 15.52
N LEU A 104 5.05 -2.65 14.79
CA LEU A 104 3.78 -2.21 15.36
C LEU A 104 2.63 -3.06 14.83
N PHE A 105 1.89 -3.66 15.75
CA PHE A 105 0.67 -4.41 15.47
C PHE A 105 -0.52 -3.73 16.14
N GLY A 106 -1.48 -3.27 15.35
CA GLY A 106 -2.75 -2.73 15.87
C GLY A 106 -3.65 -3.81 16.47
N GLY A 107 -3.24 -5.08 16.45
CA GLY A 107 -3.93 -6.18 17.10
C GLY A 107 -4.21 -7.39 16.20
N GLU A 108 -4.03 -8.59 16.76
CA GLU A 108 -4.32 -9.85 16.07
C GLU A 108 -5.69 -10.47 16.42
N GLY A 109 -6.30 -11.13 15.44
CA GLY A 109 -7.34 -12.14 15.65
C GLY A 109 -8.76 -11.74 15.21
N PHE A 110 -9.55 -12.77 14.83
CA PHE A 110 -10.98 -12.63 14.58
C PHE A 110 -11.71 -12.27 15.88
N GLY A 111 -11.92 -10.97 16.11
CA GLY A 111 -12.57 -10.45 17.31
C GLY A 111 -11.88 -9.25 17.94
N SER A 112 -10.64 -8.98 17.57
CA SER A 112 -9.96 -7.71 17.89
C SER A 112 -10.55 -6.63 17.01
N SER A 113 -11.28 -5.71 17.62
CA SER A 113 -11.94 -4.60 16.96
C SER A 113 -11.43 -3.30 17.53
N GLY A 114 -10.85 -2.45 16.67
CA GLY A 114 -10.76 -1.02 16.88
C GLY A 114 -9.96 -0.34 15.80
N ASN A 115 -10.30 0.92 15.59
CA ASN A 115 -9.71 1.78 14.59
C ASN A 115 -8.40 2.32 15.17
N ASN A 116 -7.29 1.75 14.73
CA ASN A 116 -5.99 2.00 15.32
C ASN A 116 -5.30 3.19 14.66
N VAL A 117 -4.39 3.83 15.41
CA VAL A 117 -3.50 4.88 14.91
C VAL A 117 -2.07 4.46 15.18
N LEU A 118 -1.30 4.18 14.13
CA LEU A 118 0.06 3.66 14.23
C LEU A 118 1.04 4.65 13.60
N PHE A 119 2.13 4.96 14.31
CA PHE A 119 3.22 5.79 13.85
C PHE A 119 4.54 5.03 14.03
N GLY A 120 5.25 4.72 12.94
CA GLY A 120 6.56 4.08 12.99
C GLY A 120 7.58 5.03 13.61
N GLY A 121 7.88 6.12 12.92
CA GLY A 121 8.78 7.16 13.40
C GLY A 121 9.98 7.33 12.49
N SER A 122 11.16 6.97 12.95
CA SER A 122 12.36 7.01 12.11
C SER A 122 13.13 5.71 12.19
N GLY A 123 13.53 5.16 11.06
CA GLY A 123 14.08 3.82 10.91
C GLY A 123 13.19 3.01 9.98
N ASP A 124 13.58 1.78 9.70
CA ASP A 124 12.80 0.93 8.78
C ASP A 124 11.76 0.16 9.60
N ASP A 125 10.50 0.61 9.57
CA ASP A 125 9.43 0.14 10.42
C ASP A 125 8.52 -0.91 9.74
N SER A 126 7.97 -1.81 10.54
CA SER A 126 7.00 -2.82 10.10
C SER A 126 5.67 -2.60 10.80
N ILE A 127 4.67 -2.13 10.05
CA ILE A 127 3.36 -1.75 10.59
C ILE A 127 2.26 -2.62 10.00
N ALA A 128 1.47 -3.25 10.87
CA ALA A 128 0.26 -3.98 10.49
C ALA A 128 -0.95 -3.45 11.28
N THR A 129 -1.97 -2.94 10.57
CA THR A 129 -3.08 -2.23 11.23
C THR A 129 -4.10 -3.14 11.92
N GLY A 130 -4.11 -4.44 11.60
CA GLY A 130 -4.97 -5.45 12.22
C GLY A 130 -5.87 -6.17 11.21
N PHE A 131 -7.06 -6.63 11.64
CA PHE A 131 -7.89 -7.53 10.83
C PHE A 131 -9.19 -6.92 10.29
N ILE A 132 -9.90 -6.06 11.05
CA ILE A 132 -11.32 -5.76 10.74
C ILE A 132 -11.74 -4.29 10.81
N THR A 133 -10.80 -3.34 10.76
CA THR A 133 -11.06 -1.95 11.15
C THR A 133 -10.55 -0.90 10.18
N ASP A 134 -11.08 0.30 10.30
CA ASP A 134 -10.62 1.47 9.54
C ASP A 134 -9.48 2.09 10.34
N SER A 135 -8.23 1.78 9.98
CA SER A 135 -7.07 2.26 10.72
C SER A 135 -6.24 3.27 9.94
N PHE A 136 -5.44 4.02 10.68
CA PHE A 136 -4.45 4.94 10.15
C PHE A 136 -3.04 4.43 10.49
N ALA A 137 -2.17 4.35 9.49
CA ALA A 137 -0.75 4.07 9.68
C ALA A 137 0.11 5.09 8.94
N PHE A 138 1.16 5.56 9.61
CA PHE A 138 2.21 6.38 9.03
C PHE A 138 3.57 5.75 9.35
N GLY A 139 4.36 5.41 8.32
CA GLY A 139 5.70 4.86 8.45
C GLY A 139 6.65 5.89 9.05
N GLY A 140 6.97 6.95 8.29
CA GLY A 140 7.77 8.06 8.78
C GLY A 140 9.03 8.27 7.94
N ASP A 141 10.20 8.27 8.56
CA ASP A 141 11.50 8.34 7.86
C ASP A 141 12.10 6.93 7.81
N GLY A 142 12.43 6.39 6.64
CA GLY A 142 13.02 5.06 6.50
C GLY A 142 12.29 4.25 5.43
N ASN A 143 12.74 3.03 5.18
CA ASN A 143 12.09 2.17 4.20
C ASN A 143 11.08 1.28 4.93
N ASP A 144 9.83 1.71 4.97
CA ASP A 144 8.80 1.13 5.81
C ASP A 144 7.99 0.04 5.10
N THR A 145 7.45 -0.90 5.87
CA THR A 145 6.52 -1.91 5.37
C THR A 145 5.17 -1.74 6.07
N LEU A 146 4.15 -1.34 5.32
CA LEU A 146 2.80 -1.11 5.83
C LEU A 146 1.83 -2.15 5.26
N THR A 147 1.09 -2.83 6.14
CA THR A 147 0.02 -3.76 5.76
C THR A 147 -1.30 -3.33 6.39
N GLY A 148 -2.28 -3.08 5.52
CA GLY A 148 -3.66 -2.79 5.88
C GLY A 148 -4.41 -4.03 6.39
N SER A 149 -5.64 -3.80 6.80
CA SER A 149 -6.46 -4.82 7.42
C SER A 149 -7.16 -5.74 6.41
N ASP A 150 -7.53 -6.94 6.86
CA ASP A 150 -8.29 -7.91 6.06
C ASP A 150 -9.72 -7.42 5.73
N THR A 151 -10.26 -6.46 6.48
CA THR A 151 -11.52 -5.76 6.16
C THR A 151 -11.49 -4.37 6.77
N GLY A 152 -12.00 -3.37 6.07
CA GLY A 152 -11.96 -1.99 6.54
C GLY A 152 -11.48 -1.08 5.43
N SER A 153 -11.57 0.22 5.65
CA SER A 153 -11.04 1.28 4.79
C SER A 153 -9.88 1.93 5.53
N ASP A 154 -8.67 1.42 5.28
CA ASP A 154 -7.46 1.93 5.91
C ASP A 154 -6.92 3.18 5.20
N THR A 155 -6.13 3.97 5.94
CA THR A 155 -5.24 4.99 5.38
C THR A 155 -3.82 4.61 5.74
N LEU A 156 -3.03 4.22 4.73
CA LEU A 156 -1.63 3.84 4.88
C LEU A 156 -0.76 4.88 4.17
N ILE A 157 0.21 5.41 4.89
CA ILE A 157 1.11 6.44 4.40
C ILE A 157 2.55 5.99 4.70
N GLY A 158 3.37 5.83 3.67
CA GLY A 158 4.79 5.46 3.80
C GLY A 158 5.60 6.56 4.48
N GLY A 159 5.94 7.61 3.73
CA GLY A 159 6.68 8.75 4.27
C GLY A 159 7.90 9.08 3.41
N ASN A 160 9.06 9.22 4.05
CA ASN A 160 10.32 9.41 3.34
C ASN A 160 11.06 8.07 3.29
N GLY A 161 11.48 7.63 2.12
CA GLY A 161 12.18 6.36 1.94
C GLY A 161 11.45 5.49 0.93
N ASP A 162 12.05 4.37 0.56
CA ASP A 162 11.46 3.47 -0.44
C ASP A 162 10.52 2.50 0.29
N ASP A 163 9.22 2.79 0.29
CA ASP A 163 8.22 2.10 1.12
C ASP A 163 7.54 0.94 0.39
N SER A 164 7.11 -0.07 1.16
CA SER A 164 6.31 -1.20 0.70
C SER A 164 4.93 -1.17 1.35
N ILE A 165 3.93 -0.73 0.61
CA ILE A 165 2.56 -0.58 1.10
C ILE A 165 1.64 -1.63 0.47
N ASN A 166 0.97 -2.41 1.32
CA ASN A 166 -0.02 -3.39 0.91
C ASN A 166 -1.36 -3.09 1.59
N GLY A 167 -2.35 -2.66 0.81
CA GLY A 167 -3.73 -2.46 1.27
C GLY A 167 -4.45 -3.75 1.72
N ASN A 168 -3.82 -4.91 1.50
CA ASN A 168 -4.24 -6.27 1.85
C ASN A 168 -5.41 -6.82 0.99
N ASN A 169 -5.59 -8.14 1.00
CA ASN A 169 -6.47 -8.93 0.14
C ASN A 169 -7.92 -9.00 0.67
N GLY A 170 -8.43 -7.91 1.24
CA GLY A 170 -9.52 -7.99 2.19
C GLY A 170 -10.78 -8.75 1.72
N ARG A 171 -11.43 -9.53 2.59
CA ARG A 171 -12.60 -10.37 2.21
C ARG A 171 -13.91 -9.59 2.08
N SER A 172 -13.86 -8.26 2.07
CA SER A 172 -15.02 -7.37 2.10
C SER A 172 -15.05 -6.49 0.85
N PHE A 173 -16.13 -6.63 0.07
CA PHE A 173 -16.38 -5.78 -1.10
C PHE A 173 -16.81 -4.37 -0.66
N GLY A 174 -16.21 -3.33 -1.26
CA GLY A 174 -16.68 -1.95 -1.14
C GLY A 174 -16.01 -1.09 -0.05
N SER A 175 -14.87 -1.53 0.48
CA SER A 175 -13.95 -0.66 1.22
C SER A 175 -13.25 0.31 0.28
N ASN A 176 -12.94 1.52 0.77
CA ASN A 176 -12.15 2.50 0.04
C ASN A 176 -10.85 2.81 0.79
N THR A 177 -9.77 2.15 0.41
CA THR A 177 -8.46 2.31 1.07
C THR A 177 -7.68 3.45 0.41
N LEU A 178 -7.03 4.27 1.24
CA LEU A 178 -6.12 5.33 0.79
C LEU A 178 -4.68 4.88 1.03
N LEU A 179 -3.90 4.79 -0.04
CA LEU A 179 -2.50 4.38 -0.01
C LEU A 179 -1.63 5.52 -0.57
N ILE A 180 -0.64 5.96 0.20
CA ILE A 180 0.22 7.09 -0.17
C ILE A 180 1.67 6.72 0.10
N GLY A 181 2.53 6.74 -0.91
CA GLY A 181 3.97 6.54 -0.76
C GLY A 181 4.67 7.75 -0.13
N GLN A 182 4.56 8.90 -0.80
CA GLN A 182 5.23 10.18 -0.53
C GLN A 182 6.60 10.33 -1.21
N ASP A 183 7.72 10.32 -0.50
CA ASP A 183 9.04 10.62 -1.09
C ASP A 183 9.90 9.34 -1.10
N GLY A 184 10.23 8.79 -2.26
CA GLY A 184 11.03 7.58 -2.40
C GLY A 184 10.55 6.73 -3.57
N ASP A 185 11.27 5.68 -3.93
CA ASP A 185 10.82 4.76 -4.99
C ASP A 185 9.88 3.71 -4.37
N ASP A 186 8.58 4.01 -4.30
CA ASP A 186 7.61 3.26 -3.50
C ASP A 186 7.00 2.06 -4.26
N THR A 187 6.68 0.99 -3.52
CA THR A 187 5.91 -0.15 -4.04
C THR A 187 4.55 -0.22 -3.35
N ILE A 188 3.47 0.02 -4.09
CA ILE A 188 2.11 0.05 -3.55
C ILE A 188 1.21 -0.97 -4.24
N ASN A 189 0.56 -1.82 -3.45
CA ASN A 189 -0.45 -2.78 -3.90
C ASN A 189 -1.77 -2.56 -3.18
N GLY A 190 -2.83 -2.25 -3.94
CA GLY A 190 -4.20 -2.02 -3.46
C GLY A 190 -4.97 -3.26 -3.03
N GLY A 191 -4.48 -4.46 -3.33
CA GLY A 191 -5.15 -5.71 -2.98
C GLY A 191 -6.33 -6.06 -3.91
N SER A 192 -7.14 -7.05 -3.56
CA SER A 192 -8.05 -7.69 -4.54
C SER A 192 -9.52 -7.25 -4.49
N PHE A 193 -9.97 -6.52 -3.47
CA PHE A 193 -11.42 -6.38 -3.21
C PHE A 193 -11.88 -4.99 -2.74
N SER A 194 -10.96 -4.08 -2.42
CA SER A 194 -11.23 -2.67 -2.14
C SER A 194 -11.11 -1.84 -3.42
N SER A 195 -11.84 -0.73 -3.49
CA SER A 195 -11.53 0.33 -4.46
C SER A 195 -10.51 1.25 -3.83
N ASN A 196 -9.34 1.39 -4.44
CA ASN A 196 -8.21 2.06 -3.83
C ASN A 196 -7.99 3.44 -4.44
N ASN A 197 -7.60 4.40 -3.60
CA ASN A 197 -6.98 5.63 -4.05
C ASN A 197 -5.49 5.52 -3.74
N ILE A 198 -4.68 5.38 -4.79
CA ILE A 198 -3.24 5.14 -4.71
C ILE A 198 -2.51 6.38 -5.22
N PHE A 199 -1.57 6.87 -4.42
CA PHE A 199 -0.70 7.99 -4.76
C PHE A 199 0.75 7.56 -4.50
N GLY A 200 1.57 7.50 -5.54
CA GLY A 200 3.01 7.21 -5.42
C GLY A 200 3.71 8.37 -4.72
N GLY A 201 3.83 9.50 -5.40
CA GLY A 201 4.35 10.74 -4.81
C GLY A 201 5.53 11.29 -5.58
N ARG A 202 6.72 11.30 -4.98
CA ARG A 202 7.99 11.61 -5.65
C ARG A 202 8.83 10.34 -5.65
N GLY A 203 9.46 10.05 -6.77
CA GLY A 203 10.27 8.85 -6.93
C GLY A 203 9.77 8.09 -8.14
N ASN A 204 10.35 6.91 -8.39
CA ASN A 204 9.93 6.04 -9.47
C ASN A 204 9.09 4.92 -8.85
N ASP A 205 7.79 5.12 -8.83
CA ASP A 205 6.89 4.29 -8.03
C ASP A 205 6.40 3.06 -8.83
N SER A 206 6.14 1.96 -8.14
CA SER A 206 5.53 0.74 -8.68
C SER A 206 4.15 0.55 -8.06
N LEU A 207 3.10 0.85 -8.82
CA LEU A 207 1.73 0.96 -8.31
C LEU A 207 0.81 -0.07 -8.96
N SER A 208 0.03 -0.78 -8.15
CA SER A 208 -1.04 -1.65 -8.65
C SER A 208 -2.31 -1.54 -7.81
N GLY A 209 -3.45 -1.32 -8.46
CA GLY A 209 -4.75 -1.18 -7.81
C GLY A 209 -5.40 -2.51 -7.42
N GLY A 210 -5.29 -3.52 -8.31
CA GLY A 210 -5.88 -4.83 -8.12
C GLY A 210 -7.06 -5.11 -9.04
N VAL A 211 -8.07 -5.81 -8.54
CA VAL A 211 -9.16 -6.39 -9.37
C VAL A 211 -10.38 -5.46 -9.49
N VAL A 212 -10.55 -4.54 -8.54
CA VAL A 212 -11.71 -3.64 -8.47
C VAL A 212 -11.33 -2.32 -9.15
N ASN A 213 -12.28 -1.40 -9.34
CA ASN A 213 -11.98 -0.11 -9.94
C ASN A 213 -11.16 0.76 -8.96
N ASP A 214 -10.00 1.20 -9.39
CA ASP A 214 -9.06 1.99 -8.61
C ASP A 214 -8.79 3.36 -9.25
N LEU A 215 -8.35 4.31 -8.42
CA LEU A 215 -7.74 5.57 -8.83
C LEU A 215 -6.25 5.48 -8.50
N ILE A 216 -5.38 5.58 -9.50
CA ILE A 216 -3.93 5.49 -9.35
C ILE A 216 -3.29 6.75 -9.92
N VAL A 217 -2.45 7.40 -9.11
CA VAL A 217 -1.64 8.56 -9.48
C VAL A 217 -0.18 8.25 -9.16
N GLY A 218 0.68 8.25 -10.18
CA GLY A 218 2.13 8.10 -10.06
C GLY A 218 2.73 9.26 -9.29
N GLY A 219 2.88 10.41 -9.95
CA GLY A 219 3.34 11.63 -9.31
C GLY A 219 4.54 12.23 -10.04
N ILE A 220 5.63 12.46 -9.32
CA ILE A 220 6.87 13.01 -9.89
C ILE A 220 7.90 11.89 -9.96
N GLY A 221 8.36 11.59 -11.16
CA GLY A 221 9.36 10.55 -11.43
C GLY A 221 8.81 9.59 -12.46
N ASN A 222 9.56 8.52 -12.78
CA ASN A 222 9.17 7.61 -13.84
C ASN A 222 8.40 6.44 -13.24
N ASP A 223 7.09 6.53 -13.25
CA ASP A 223 6.25 5.59 -12.50
C ASP A 223 5.86 4.39 -13.37
N THR A 224 5.69 3.23 -12.73
CA THR A 224 5.13 2.02 -13.34
C THR A 224 3.77 1.74 -12.72
N ILE A 225 2.71 1.81 -13.52
CA ILE A 225 1.34 1.58 -13.09
C ILE A 225 0.81 0.29 -13.73
N ASP A 226 0.51 -0.72 -12.91
CA ASP A 226 -0.03 -2.01 -13.33
C ASP A 226 -1.52 -2.17 -12.95
N SER A 227 -2.36 -2.11 -13.99
CA SER A 227 -3.81 -2.31 -13.94
C SER A 227 -4.24 -3.59 -14.67
N THR A 228 -3.40 -4.63 -14.71
CA THR A 228 -3.73 -5.89 -15.43
C THR A 228 -4.65 -6.82 -14.65
N ALA A 229 -4.80 -6.61 -13.34
CA ALA A 229 -5.51 -7.52 -12.44
C ALA A 229 -7.05 -7.45 -12.56
N GLY A 230 -7.62 -6.42 -13.20
CA GLY A 230 -9.05 -6.27 -13.38
C GLY A 230 -9.44 -4.79 -13.38
N GLY A 231 -10.66 -4.50 -12.89
CA GLY A 231 -11.09 -3.11 -12.69
C GLY A 231 -11.45 -2.34 -13.97
N ASN A 232 -12.13 -1.22 -13.76
CA ASN A 232 -12.15 -0.09 -14.71
C ASN A 232 -11.40 1.05 -14.02
N ASP A 233 -10.08 1.04 -14.17
CA ASP A 233 -9.22 1.90 -13.39
C ASP A 233 -9.05 3.28 -14.03
N THR A 234 -8.76 4.28 -13.21
CA THR A 234 -8.38 5.63 -13.65
C THR A 234 -6.94 5.86 -13.28
N LEU A 235 -6.10 6.05 -14.29
CA LEU A 235 -4.65 6.10 -14.17
C LEU A 235 -4.14 7.49 -14.57
N THR A 236 -3.20 8.01 -13.78
CA THR A 236 -2.56 9.31 -14.02
C THR A 236 -1.07 9.16 -13.74
N GLY A 237 -0.22 9.38 -14.74
CA GLY A 237 1.24 9.29 -14.57
C GLY A 237 1.79 10.54 -13.87
N SER A 238 1.27 11.70 -14.24
CA SER A 238 1.67 13.05 -13.84
C SER A 238 2.95 13.55 -14.50
N SER A 239 4.13 13.40 -13.90
CA SER A 239 5.36 14.03 -14.39
C SER A 239 6.51 13.06 -14.39
N GLY A 240 6.92 12.63 -15.58
CA GLY A 240 8.05 11.74 -15.77
C GLY A 240 7.84 10.97 -17.06
N ALA A 241 8.65 9.94 -17.28
CA ALA A 241 8.44 8.99 -18.35
C ALA A 241 7.74 7.76 -17.77
N ASP A 242 6.41 7.76 -17.80
CA ASP A 242 5.60 6.78 -17.08
C ASP A 242 5.28 5.56 -17.94
N GLU A 243 5.17 4.39 -17.30
CA GLU A 243 4.81 3.13 -17.93
C GLU A 243 3.45 2.64 -17.44
N PHE A 244 2.52 2.42 -18.37
CA PHE A 244 1.18 1.88 -18.06
C PHE A 244 1.07 0.44 -18.55
N ILE A 245 0.94 -0.51 -17.61
CA ILE A 245 0.78 -1.95 -17.86
C ILE A 245 -0.70 -2.31 -17.66
N GLY A 246 -1.36 -2.77 -18.72
CA GLY A 246 -2.82 -2.80 -18.75
C GLY A 246 -3.35 -1.40 -19.05
N ILE A 247 -4.18 -1.29 -20.08
CA ILE A 247 -4.62 0.02 -20.57
C ILE A 247 -6.04 0.19 -20.08
N ASN A 248 -6.27 0.94 -19.00
CA ASN A 248 -7.62 1.31 -18.55
C ASN A 248 -7.95 2.73 -19.03
N THR A 249 -8.44 3.62 -18.17
CA THR A 249 -8.61 5.05 -18.49
C THR A 249 -7.37 5.81 -18.06
N ILE A 250 -6.52 6.23 -19.00
CA ILE A 250 -5.34 7.06 -18.72
C ILE A 250 -5.71 8.53 -18.94
N THR A 251 -5.44 9.40 -17.96
CA THR A 251 -5.97 10.76 -17.96
C THR A 251 -5.03 11.81 -18.56
N ASP A 252 -3.72 11.54 -18.61
CA ASP A 252 -2.70 12.55 -18.90
C ASP A 252 -1.52 12.08 -19.76
N PHE A 253 -1.67 10.96 -20.47
CA PHE A 253 -0.62 10.36 -21.31
C PHE A 253 0.11 11.39 -22.19
N GLU A 254 1.44 11.49 -22.05
CA GLU A 254 2.34 12.38 -22.80
C GLU A 254 3.10 11.63 -23.92
N PRO A 255 2.74 11.82 -25.20
CA PRO A 255 3.39 11.13 -26.31
C PRO A 255 4.88 11.43 -26.43
N GLY A 256 5.66 10.39 -26.73
CA GLY A 256 7.11 10.45 -26.84
C GLY A 256 7.85 10.44 -25.50
N ILE A 257 7.12 10.53 -24.38
CA ILE A 257 7.66 10.46 -23.02
C ILE A 257 7.14 9.19 -22.35
N ASP A 258 5.82 9.04 -22.24
CA ASP A 258 5.19 7.88 -21.62
C ASP A 258 5.18 6.65 -22.53
N LYS A 259 4.94 5.48 -21.93
CA LYS A 259 4.83 4.19 -22.61
C LYS A 259 3.56 3.44 -22.23
N LEU A 260 2.89 2.93 -23.25
CA LEU A 260 1.86 1.89 -23.12
C LEU A 260 2.53 0.53 -23.25
N ILE A 261 2.44 -0.28 -22.20
CA ILE A 261 3.10 -1.58 -22.14
C ILE A 261 2.13 -2.69 -22.56
N LEU A 262 2.54 -3.44 -23.58
CA LEU A 262 1.83 -4.60 -24.10
C LEU A 262 2.50 -5.90 -23.63
N GLU A 263 1.81 -6.69 -22.83
CA GLU A 263 2.38 -7.92 -22.26
C GLU A 263 2.18 -9.16 -23.14
N ARG A 264 3.26 -9.78 -23.63
CA ARG A 264 3.17 -10.91 -24.58
C ARG A 264 2.61 -12.22 -24.00
N ARG A 265 2.80 -12.49 -22.70
CA ARG A 265 2.52 -13.80 -22.08
C ARG A 265 1.42 -13.71 -21.01
N GLY A 266 0.25 -14.24 -21.34
CA GLY A 266 -0.93 -14.31 -20.47
C GLY A 266 -2.15 -13.63 -21.11
N SER A 267 -1.88 -12.70 -22.01
CA SER A 267 -2.84 -11.86 -22.73
C SER A 267 -3.31 -12.45 -24.07
N ILE A 268 -4.21 -11.70 -24.72
CA ILE A 268 -4.65 -11.86 -26.12
C ILE A 268 -3.54 -11.56 -27.15
N TYR A 269 -2.36 -11.07 -26.75
CA TYR A 269 -1.26 -10.63 -27.63
C TYR A 269 -0.29 -11.77 -28.05
N LYS A 270 -0.53 -13.01 -27.60
CA LYS A 270 0.38 -14.19 -27.79
C LYS A 270 0.64 -14.61 -29.24
N GLU A 271 -0.19 -14.20 -30.20
CA GLU A 271 -0.19 -14.77 -31.55
C GLU A 271 0.70 -14.02 -32.55
N PHE A 272 1.30 -12.88 -32.18
CA PHE A 272 2.09 -12.08 -33.11
C PHE A 272 3.48 -11.68 -32.57
N ALA A 273 4.41 -11.56 -33.52
CA ALA A 273 5.83 -11.33 -33.27
C ALA A 273 6.10 -9.85 -33.00
N LEU A 274 5.55 -9.34 -31.90
CA LEU A 274 5.98 -8.07 -31.35
C LEU A 274 7.49 -8.17 -31.09
N THR A 275 8.25 -7.26 -31.69
CA THR A 275 9.70 -7.21 -31.47
C THR A 275 9.99 -6.87 -30.01
N GLU A 276 11.16 -7.25 -29.48
CA GLU A 276 11.56 -6.83 -28.12
C GLU A 276 11.66 -5.30 -28.01
N ASP A 277 11.77 -4.58 -29.14
CA ASP A 277 11.97 -3.13 -29.21
C ASP A 277 10.66 -2.32 -29.32
N GLY A 278 9.49 -2.97 -29.38
CA GLY A 278 8.18 -2.31 -29.48
C GLY A 278 7.36 -2.72 -30.71
N LEU A 279 6.34 -1.91 -31.04
CA LEU A 279 5.50 -2.10 -32.22
C LEU A 279 6.21 -1.60 -33.49
N GLU A 280 6.20 -2.43 -34.54
CA GLU A 280 6.59 -1.98 -35.88
C GLU A 280 5.52 -1.03 -36.46
N ALA A 281 5.90 -0.21 -37.44
CA ALA A 281 5.01 0.83 -37.98
C ALA A 281 3.75 0.29 -38.67
N ASP A 282 3.79 -0.94 -39.19
CA ASP A 282 2.65 -1.65 -39.78
C ASP A 282 1.78 -2.38 -38.75
N GLU A 283 2.23 -2.45 -37.49
CA GLU A 283 1.49 -3.07 -36.38
C GLU A 283 0.58 -2.08 -35.64
N PHE A 284 0.68 -0.79 -35.95
CA PHE A 284 -0.11 0.29 -35.35
C PHE A 284 -0.87 1.09 -36.42
N SER A 285 -2.12 1.47 -36.12
CA SER A 285 -2.94 2.29 -37.03
C SER A 285 -3.79 3.32 -36.29
N ILE A 286 -3.91 4.50 -36.91
CA ILE A 286 -4.83 5.56 -36.49
C ILE A 286 -6.10 5.44 -37.32
N VAL A 287 -7.25 5.55 -36.67
CA VAL A 287 -8.58 5.50 -37.32
C VAL A 287 -9.43 6.71 -36.94
N ASP A 288 -10.35 7.07 -37.83
CA ASP A 288 -11.20 8.25 -37.67
C ASP A 288 -12.38 8.01 -36.71
N ASP A 289 -12.83 6.76 -36.57
CA ASP A 289 -13.94 6.36 -35.69
C ASP A 289 -13.82 4.89 -35.21
N ASP A 290 -14.65 4.50 -34.24
CA ASP A 290 -14.66 3.13 -33.69
C ASP A 290 -15.18 2.09 -34.72
N ALA A 291 -15.96 2.52 -35.72
CA ALA A 291 -16.55 1.65 -36.73
C ALA A 291 -15.53 1.19 -37.78
N SER A 292 -14.54 2.04 -38.07
CA SER A 292 -13.48 1.80 -39.06
C SER A 292 -12.36 0.90 -38.53
N VAL A 293 -12.28 0.71 -37.21
CA VAL A 293 -11.37 -0.24 -36.54
C VAL A 293 -11.43 -1.64 -37.19
N GLY A 294 -12.63 -2.12 -37.52
CA GLY A 294 -12.85 -3.44 -38.13
C GLY A 294 -12.33 -3.63 -39.56
N SER A 295 -11.74 -2.58 -40.16
CA SER A 295 -11.16 -2.61 -41.52
C SER A 295 -9.66 -2.25 -41.57
N SER A 296 -9.05 -1.99 -40.40
CA SER A 296 -7.68 -1.51 -40.28
C SER A 296 -6.64 -2.63 -40.43
N ASN A 297 -5.51 -2.32 -41.06
CA ASN A 297 -4.42 -3.27 -41.34
C ASN A 297 -3.42 -3.44 -40.17
N GLY A 298 -3.65 -2.80 -39.01
CA GLY A 298 -2.78 -2.84 -37.83
C GLY A 298 -3.34 -3.70 -36.69
N PHE A 299 -2.47 -4.19 -35.80
CA PHE A 299 -2.84 -4.99 -34.63
C PHE A 299 -3.42 -4.13 -33.51
N ILE A 300 -2.86 -2.93 -33.33
CA ILE A 300 -3.36 -1.92 -32.42
C ILE A 300 -3.97 -0.79 -33.25
N ALA A 301 -5.23 -0.46 -32.95
CA ALA A 301 -5.94 0.65 -33.58
C ALA A 301 -6.29 1.71 -32.52
N TYR A 302 -6.09 2.97 -32.87
CA TYR A 302 -6.40 4.11 -32.01
C TYR A 302 -7.38 5.06 -32.67
N SER A 303 -8.50 5.34 -32.01
CA SER A 303 -9.58 6.19 -32.52
C SER A 303 -9.39 7.65 -32.11
N LEU A 304 -9.29 8.55 -33.09
CA LEU A 304 -9.19 10.00 -32.83
C LEU A 304 -10.54 10.65 -32.48
N GLU A 305 -11.65 9.95 -32.63
CA GLU A 305 -12.97 10.44 -32.19
C GLU A 305 -13.17 10.20 -30.69
N THR A 306 -12.75 9.04 -30.19
CA THR A 306 -13.07 8.59 -28.83
C THR A 306 -11.87 8.52 -27.90
N GLY A 307 -10.65 8.47 -28.43
CA GLY A 307 -9.44 8.19 -27.65
C GLY A 307 -9.32 6.72 -27.24
N ASN A 308 -10.12 5.82 -27.83
CA ASN A 308 -10.11 4.40 -27.49
C ASN A 308 -8.99 3.65 -28.22
N LEU A 309 -8.35 2.73 -27.51
CA LEU A 309 -7.39 1.76 -28.03
C LEU A 309 -8.05 0.40 -28.18
N PHE A 310 -7.80 -0.26 -29.31
CA PHE A 310 -8.38 -1.57 -29.62
C PHE A 310 -7.30 -2.55 -30.06
N TYR A 311 -7.48 -3.81 -29.67
CA TYR A 311 -6.73 -4.92 -30.24
C TYR A 311 -7.53 -5.66 -31.31
N ASN A 312 -6.92 -5.79 -32.49
CA ASN A 312 -7.47 -6.51 -33.62
C ASN A 312 -6.88 -7.94 -33.69
N GLN A 313 -7.64 -8.92 -33.20
CA GLN A 313 -7.29 -10.33 -33.32
C GLN A 313 -7.83 -10.88 -34.66
N ASN A 314 -6.93 -11.31 -35.54
CA ASN A 314 -7.15 -12.06 -36.80
C ASN A 314 -7.30 -11.22 -38.08
N GLY A 315 -6.22 -11.10 -38.86
CA GLY A 315 -6.24 -10.63 -40.25
C GLY A 315 -7.04 -11.51 -41.24
N ALA A 316 -8.31 -11.78 -40.97
CA ALA A 316 -9.25 -12.45 -41.86
C ALA A 316 -10.47 -11.54 -42.11
N GLU A 317 -10.82 -11.42 -43.39
CA GLU A 317 -11.83 -10.52 -43.93
C GLU A 317 -13.19 -10.58 -43.21
N GLU A 318 -13.73 -9.39 -42.98
CA GLU A 318 -15.11 -9.09 -42.58
C GLU A 318 -15.61 -9.73 -41.27
N GLY A 319 -15.55 -8.92 -40.20
CA GLY A 319 -16.50 -9.01 -39.09
C GLY A 319 -15.87 -9.17 -37.72
N LEU A 320 -15.22 -8.11 -37.23
CA LEU A 320 -15.01 -7.93 -35.80
C LEU A 320 -16.22 -7.18 -35.25
N GLY A 321 -17.20 -7.91 -34.73
CA GLY A 321 -18.13 -7.31 -33.77
C GLY A 321 -17.31 -6.87 -32.56
N SER A 322 -17.21 -5.55 -32.33
CA SER A 322 -16.48 -4.91 -31.23
C SER A 322 -15.08 -5.49 -30.98
N GLY A 323 -14.04 -4.90 -31.58
CA GLY A 323 -12.66 -5.19 -31.15
C GLY A 323 -12.54 -5.10 -29.63
N ASN A 324 -11.71 -5.95 -29.01
CA ASN A 324 -11.50 -5.91 -27.57
C ASN A 324 -10.86 -4.55 -27.26
N GLN A 325 -11.67 -3.61 -26.76
CA GLN A 325 -11.17 -2.34 -26.28
C GLN A 325 -10.14 -2.64 -25.20
N LEU A 326 -8.95 -2.09 -25.39
CA LEU A 326 -7.89 -2.18 -24.41
C LEU A 326 -8.22 -1.16 -23.32
N GLY A 327 -8.27 0.12 -23.68
CA GLY A 327 -8.67 1.20 -22.78
C GLY A 327 -8.91 2.51 -23.52
N THR A 328 -8.78 3.62 -22.80
CA THR A 328 -9.06 4.97 -23.29
C THR A 328 -8.00 5.94 -22.83
N LEU A 329 -7.50 6.77 -23.75
CA LEU A 329 -6.63 7.91 -23.44
C LEU A 329 -7.45 9.19 -23.49
N GLN A 330 -7.57 9.88 -22.37
CA GLN A 330 -8.23 11.19 -22.32
C GLN A 330 -7.38 12.26 -23.02
N GLY A 331 -8.04 13.31 -23.51
CA GLY A 331 -7.37 14.39 -24.26
C GLY A 331 -7.02 14.04 -25.72
N ILE A 332 -7.16 12.76 -26.11
CA ILE A 332 -6.94 12.24 -27.46
C ILE A 332 -5.54 12.61 -28.00
N PRO A 333 -4.46 12.14 -27.33
CA PRO A 333 -3.10 12.45 -27.74
C PRO A 333 -2.74 11.91 -29.13
N SER A 334 -1.79 12.56 -29.81
CA SER A 334 -1.29 12.12 -31.12
C SER A 334 -0.26 10.99 -30.94
N LEU A 335 -0.71 9.74 -30.99
CA LEU A 335 0.13 8.57 -30.82
C LEU A 335 0.93 8.18 -32.08
N THR A 336 2.02 7.48 -31.83
CA THR A 336 2.88 6.79 -32.80
C THR A 336 3.21 5.39 -32.28
N ASN A 337 3.76 4.53 -33.15
CA ASN A 337 4.18 3.19 -32.74
C ASN A 337 5.27 3.20 -31.65
N THR A 338 6.05 4.28 -31.53
CA THR A 338 7.10 4.40 -30.51
C THR A 338 6.56 4.66 -29.11
N ASP A 339 5.28 4.99 -28.95
CA ASP A 339 4.62 5.19 -27.65
C ASP A 339 4.25 3.85 -26.98
N PHE A 340 4.51 2.74 -27.66
CA PHE A 340 4.25 1.39 -27.19
C PHE A 340 5.56 0.67 -26.92
N ALA A 341 5.61 -0.10 -25.84
CA ALA A 341 6.67 -1.05 -25.56
C ALA A 341 6.10 -2.43 -25.24
N VAL A 342 6.92 -3.46 -25.39
CA VAL A 342 6.49 -4.85 -25.27
C VAL A 342 7.29 -5.51 -24.16
N ARG A 343 6.61 -6.10 -23.18
CA ARG A 343 7.26 -6.87 -22.11
C ARG A 343 6.90 -8.36 -22.23
N ASP A 344 7.92 -9.21 -22.16
CA ASP A 344 7.75 -10.64 -21.91
C ASP A 344 7.68 -10.84 -20.41
N THR A 345 6.52 -11.25 -19.87
CA THR A 345 6.45 -11.60 -18.44
C THR A 345 7.40 -12.77 -18.16
N ALA A 346 8.24 -12.62 -17.13
CA ALA A 346 9.07 -13.70 -16.65
C ALA A 346 8.15 -14.86 -16.24
N SER A 347 8.44 -16.05 -16.74
CA SER A 347 7.80 -17.27 -16.25
C SER A 347 8.14 -17.43 -14.76
N PHE A 348 7.15 -17.29 -13.88
CA PHE A 348 7.21 -17.94 -12.57
C PHE A 348 7.29 -19.46 -12.75
#